data_AF-A0A7K0X4G7-F1
#
_entry.id   AF-A0A7K0X4G7-F1
#
_cell.length_a   1.000
_cell.length_b   1.000
_cell.length_c   1.000
_cell.angle_alpha   90.00
_cell.angle_beta   90.00
_cell.angle_gamma   90.00
#
_symmetry.space_group_name_H-M   'P 1'
#
loop_
_entity.id
_entity.type
_entity.pdbx_description
1 polymer ?
#
loop_
_entity_poly.entity_id
_entity_poly.type
_entity_poly.pdbx_seq_one_letter_code
_entity_poly.pdbx_strand_id
1 'polypeptide(L)' 'PDKTVVSLDPLVCPCSTMFRIDGPHLCWVLENLVNGKVVNRIMVDPDTTEWAKVALDRMLQIT' A
#
# COMPACT_ATOMS: atom_id res chain seq x y z
N PRO A 1 1.27 24.31 7.17
CA PRO A 1 2.13 24.95 6.13
C PRO A 1 2.99 26.12 6.66
N ASP A 2 2.78 26.53 7.92
CA ASP A 2 3.51 27.50 8.71
C ASP A 2 4.87 27.00 9.25
N LYS A 3 5.27 25.77 8.89
CA LYS A 3 6.50 25.13 9.33
C LYS A 3 7.38 24.80 8.13
N THR A 4 8.69 24.93 8.33
CA THR A 4 9.70 24.51 7.36
C THR A 4 9.99 23.02 7.56
N VAL A 5 9.81 22.22 6.51
CA VAL A 5 10.16 20.80 6.47
C VAL A 5 11.35 20.65 5.53
N VAL A 6 12.39 19.93 5.98
CA VAL A 6 13.59 19.65 5.20
C VAL A 6 13.87 18.16 5.19
N SER A 7 14.39 17.66 4.06
CA SER A 7 14.92 16.29 3.99
C SER A 7 16.21 16.21 4.81
N LEU A 8 16.34 15.16 5.62
CA LEU A 8 17.61 14.89 6.32
C LEU A 8 18.68 14.35 5.35
N ASP A 9 18.26 13.71 4.26
CA ASP A 9 19.16 13.22 3.22
C ASP A 9 19.34 14.30 2.14
N PRO A 10 20.57 14.78 1.88
CA PRO A 10 20.85 15.78 0.86
C PRO A 10 20.64 15.28 -0.58
N LEU A 11 20.63 13.96 -0.80
CA LEU A 11 20.41 13.34 -2.10
C LEU A 11 18.96 12.92 -2.35
N VAL A 12 18.09 13.08 -1.33
CA VAL A 12 16.71 12.58 -1.29
C VAL A 12 16.66 11.04 -1.39
N CYS A 13 15.97 10.39 -0.45
CA CYS A 13 15.83 8.93 -0.42
C CYS A 13 14.38 8.51 -0.73
N PRO A 14 13.96 8.52 -2.01
CA PRO A 14 12.63 8.05 -2.36
C PRO A 14 12.58 6.52 -2.29
N CYS A 15 11.49 5.98 -1.75
CA CYS A 15 11.21 4.54 -1.89
C CYS A 15 10.78 4.26 -3.34
N SER A 16 11.66 3.61 -4.10
CA SER A 16 11.41 3.29 -5.53
C SER A 16 10.17 2.43 -5.72
N THR A 17 9.85 1.54 -4.77
CA THR A 17 8.61 0.74 -4.81
C THR A 17 7.38 1.60 -4.62
N MET A 18 7.40 2.57 -3.69
CA MET A 18 6.28 3.51 -3.49
C MET A 18 6.09 4.41 -4.71
N PHE A 19 7.16 4.81 -5.37
CA PHE A 19 7.10 5.64 -6.57
C PHE A 19 6.40 4.97 -7.77
N ARG A 20 6.19 3.65 -7.73
CA ARG A 20 5.40 2.92 -8.74
C ARG A 20 3.89 3.12 -8.58
N ILE A 21 3.43 3.67 -7.46
CA ILE A 21 2.02 3.94 -7.20
C ILE A 21 1.74 5.37 -7.67
N ASP A 22 1.22 5.51 -8.89
CA ASP A 22 0.97 6.81 -9.51
C ASP A 22 -0.48 6.96 -10.02
N GLY A 23 -0.81 8.18 -10.45
CA GLY A 23 -2.13 8.54 -10.95
C GLY A 23 -2.59 7.70 -12.16
N PRO A 24 -1.76 7.54 -13.22
CA PRO A 24 -2.11 6.71 -14.37
C PRO A 24 -2.44 5.26 -14.02
N HIS A 25 -1.63 4.59 -13.18
CA HIS A 25 -1.89 3.21 -12.78
C HIS A 25 -3.15 3.10 -11.93
N LEU A 26 -3.40 4.07 -11.03
CA LEU A 26 -4.64 4.12 -10.27
C LEU A 26 -5.87 4.29 -11.18
N CYS A 27 -5.80 5.22 -12.14
CA CYS A 27 -6.88 5.46 -13.11
C CYS A 27 -7.20 4.17 -13.87
N TRP A 28 -6.18 3.48 -14.38
CA TRP A 28 -6.34 2.21 -15.09
C TRP A 28 -7.00 1.13 -14.23
N VAL A 29 -6.61 0.98 -12.95
CA VAL A 29 -7.25 0.03 -12.03
C VAL A 29 -8.73 0.36 -11.88
N LEU A 30 -9.07 1.63 -11.66
CA LEU A 30 -10.46 2.08 -11.48
C LEU A 30 -11.31 1.87 -12.73
N GLU A 31 -10.78 2.17 -13.92
CA GLU A 31 -11.46 1.91 -15.19
C GLU A 31 -11.75 0.42 -15.40
N ASN A 32 -10.80 -0.46 -15.05
CA ASN A 32 -11.03 -1.90 -15.12
C ASN A 32 -12.17 -2.32 -14.16
N LEU A 33 -12.18 -1.78 -12.94
CA LEU A 33 -13.24 -2.08 -11.97
C LEU A 33 -14.62 -1.59 -12.46
N VAL A 34 -14.72 -0.39 -13.04
CA VAL A 34 -15.96 0.11 -13.66
C VAL A 34 -16.43 -0.80 -14.80
N ASN A 35 -15.50 -1.35 -15.57
CA ASN A 35 -15.79 -2.31 -16.63
C ASN A 35 -16.04 -3.75 -16.12
N GLY A 36 -16.17 -3.95 -14.80
CA GLY A 36 -16.41 -5.26 -14.20
C GLY A 36 -15.21 -6.21 -14.22
N LYS A 37 -14.02 -5.72 -14.56
CA LYS A 37 -12.77 -6.50 -14.62
C LYS A 37 -11.92 -6.24 -13.39
N VAL A 38 -11.72 -7.26 -12.57
CA VAL A 38 -10.80 -7.18 -11.42
C VAL A 38 -9.38 -7.47 -11.88
N VAL A 39 -8.49 -6.48 -11.76
CA VAL A 39 -7.06 -6.60 -12.04
C VAL A 39 -6.27 -6.56 -10.73
N ASN A 40 -5.12 -7.23 -10.69
CA ASN A 40 -4.19 -7.21 -9.55
C ASN A 40 -4.85 -7.56 -8.20
N ARG A 41 -5.82 -8.47 -8.20
CA ARG A 41 -6.47 -8.93 -6.95
C ARG A 41 -5.43 -9.57 -6.05
N ILE A 42 -5.20 -8.96 -4.90
CA ILE A 42 -4.32 -9.52 -3.87
C ILE A 42 -5.03 -10.74 -3.28
N MET A 43 -4.35 -11.88 -3.31
CA MET A 43 -4.80 -13.12 -2.69
C MET A 43 -3.64 -13.69 -1.89
N VAL A 44 -3.96 -14.20 -0.71
CA VAL A 44 -3.03 -14.86 0.20
C VAL A 44 -3.59 -16.26 0.47
N ASP A 45 -2.74 -17.26 0.59
CA ASP A 45 -3.18 -18.62 0.86
C ASP A 45 -3.81 -18.74 2.26
N PRO A 46 -4.63 -19.78 2.51
CA PRO A 46 -5.40 -19.88 3.75
C PRO A 46 -4.54 -19.94 5.03
N ASP A 47 -3.44 -20.69 5.01
CA ASP A 47 -2.58 -20.89 6.19
C ASP A 47 -1.85 -19.59 6.54
N THR A 48 -1.23 -18.94 5.55
CA THR A 48 -0.61 -17.62 5.74
C THR A 48 -1.65 -16.59 6.23
N THR A 49 -2.87 -16.62 5.69
CA THR A 49 -3.95 -15.70 6.10
C THR A 49 -4.34 -15.90 7.55
N GLU A 50 -4.47 -17.14 8.02
CA GLU A 50 -4.85 -17.48 9.38
C GLU A 50 -3.83 -16.94 10.39
N TRP A 51 -2.56 -17.32 10.23
CA TRP A 51 -1.52 -16.95 11.19
C TRP A 51 -1.16 -15.46 11.15
N ALA A 52 -1.18 -14.83 9.96
CA ALA A 52 -0.94 -13.39 9.85
C ALA A 52 -2.02 -12.57 10.58
N LYS A 53 -3.29 -13.00 10.51
CA LYS A 53 -4.39 -12.33 11.23
C LYS A 53 -4.25 -12.46 12.74
N VAL A 54 -3.91 -13.65 13.25
CA VAL A 54 -3.67 -13.83 14.70
C VAL A 54 -2.58 -12.89 15.21
N ALA A 55 -1.48 -12.74 14.49
CA ALA A 55 -0.41 -11.81 14.86
C ALA A 55 -0.88 -10.35 14.83
N LEU A 56 -1.61 -9.95 13.77
CA LEU A 56 -2.15 -8.59 13.64
C LEU A 56 -3.17 -8.26 14.73
N ASP A 57 -4.08 -9.19 15.04
CA ASP A 57 -5.11 -8.99 16.07
C ASP A 57 -4.48 -8.80 17.46
N ARG A 58 -3.44 -9.58 17.78
CA ARG A 58 -2.67 -9.41 19.02
C ARG A 58 -1.99 -8.04 19.11
N MET A 59 -1.45 -7.53 17.99
CA MET A 59 -0.84 -6.20 17.93
C MET A 59 -1.88 -5.09 18.19
N LEU A 60 -3.08 -5.23 17.61
CA LEU A 60 -4.14 -4.22 17.74
C LEU A 60 -4.81 -4.25 19.12
N GLN A 61 -4.90 -5.40 19.78
CA GLN A 61 -5.52 -5.54 21.10
C GLN A 61 -4.72 -4.92 22.26
N ILE A 62 -3.44 -4.63 22.06
CA ILE A 62 -2.57 -4.02 23.08
C ILE A 62 -2.40 -2.50 22.89
N THR A 63 -3.12 -1.90 21.93
CA THR A 63 -3.19 -0.44 21.70
C THR A 63 -4.39 0.15 22.44
#